data_AF-W6ZJZ0-F1
#
_entry.id   AF-W6ZJZ0-F1
#
_cell.length_a   1.000
_cell.length_b   1.000
_cell.length_c   1.000
_cell.angle_alpha   90.00
_cell.angle_beta   90.00
_cell.angle_gamma   90.00
#
_symmetry.space_group_name_H-M   'P 1'
#
loop_
_entity.id
_entity.type
_entity.pdbx_description
1 polymer ?
#
loop_
_entity_poly.entity_id
_entity_poly.type
_entity_poly.pdbx_seq_one_letter_code
_entity_poly.pdbx_strand_id
1 'polypeptide(L)'
;EVSPNNRAGCQVKACKDEGKKITKGEFRFAVQVTIHEHVSWQYRHWGCVTPKQIENLNETCGGDTDMVDGYDELPEEFQEKVKFALEHNHIPDED
;
A
#
# COMPACT_ATOMS: atom_id res chain seq x y z
N GLU A 1 3.71 -3.46 3.15
CA GLU A 1 4.28 -4.79 3.45
C GLU A 1 4.66 -5.55 2.18
N VAL A 2 5.50 -6.58 2.31
CA VAL A 2 5.73 -7.58 1.24
C VAL A 2 4.68 -8.68 1.34
N SER A 3 3.99 -8.97 0.24
CA SER A 3 2.90 -9.94 0.23
C SER A 3 3.38 -11.34 0.67
N PRO A 4 2.81 -11.95 1.73
CA PRO A 4 3.27 -13.24 2.22
C PRO A 4 2.69 -14.43 1.44
N ASN A 5 1.67 -14.21 0.60
CA ASN A 5 0.94 -15.26 -0.13
C ASN A 5 0.29 -14.75 -1.42
N ASN A 6 -0.43 -15.62 -2.14
CA ASN A 6 -1.03 -15.35 -3.46
C ASN A 6 -2.56 -15.14 -3.42
N ARG A 7 -3.14 -14.69 -2.30
CA ARG A 7 -4.61 -14.63 -2.13
C ARG A 7 -5.21 -13.25 -2.39
N ALA A 8 -4.48 -12.20 -2.01
CA ALA A 8 -4.97 -10.82 -2.10
C ALA A 8 -5.16 -10.39 -3.56
N GLY A 9 -6.24 -9.64 -3.81
CA GLY A 9 -6.48 -8.98 -5.08
C GLY A 9 -6.47 -7.47 -4.89
N CYS A 10 -5.96 -6.75 -5.88
CA CYS A 10 -5.95 -5.29 -5.86
C CYS A 10 -7.37 -4.74 -5.97
N GLN A 11 -7.70 -3.76 -5.12
CA GLN A 11 -9.02 -3.13 -5.08
C GLN A 11 -9.22 -2.04 -6.14
N VAL A 12 -8.20 -1.68 -6.92
CA VAL A 12 -8.38 -0.81 -8.09
C VAL A 12 -9.28 -1.51 -9.10
N LYS A 13 -10.31 -0.81 -9.59
CA LYS A 13 -11.32 -1.36 -10.49
C LYS A 13 -10.71 -2.08 -11.70
N ALA A 14 -9.74 -1.46 -12.38
CA ALA A 14 -9.06 -2.06 -13.54
C ALA A 14 -8.42 -3.42 -13.19
N CYS A 15 -7.63 -3.47 -12.12
CA CYS A 15 -7.01 -4.72 -11.66
C CYS A 15 -8.05 -5.76 -11.20
N LYS A 16 -9.11 -5.32 -10.54
CA LYS A 16 -10.17 -6.18 -10.06
C LYS A 16 -10.96 -6.82 -11.20
N ASP A 17 -11.30 -6.03 -12.23
CA ASP A 17 -12.01 -6.48 -13.42
C ASP A 17 -11.16 -7.47 -14.23
N GLU A 18 -9.82 -7.30 -14.23
CA GLU A 18 -8.86 -8.24 -14.83
C GLU A 18 -8.53 -9.45 -13.93
N GLY A 19 -9.01 -9.47 -12.69
CA GLY A 19 -8.72 -10.54 -11.73
C GLY A 19 -7.25 -10.57 -11.27
N LYS A 20 -6.50 -9.48 -11.43
CA LYS A 20 -5.09 -9.38 -11.04
C LYS A 20 -4.92 -9.62 -9.53
N LYS A 21 -4.11 -10.62 -9.21
CA LYS A 21 -3.71 -10.95 -7.84
C LYS A 21 -2.42 -10.22 -7.48
N ILE A 22 -2.21 -10.05 -6.19
CA ILE A 22 -0.95 -9.59 -5.61
C ILE A 22 -0.22 -10.85 -5.15
N THR A 23 0.85 -11.23 -5.86
CA THR A 23 1.54 -12.50 -5.61
C THR A 23 2.54 -12.39 -4.44
N LYS A 24 3.01 -13.53 -3.94
CA LYS A 24 3.96 -13.62 -2.83
C LYS A 24 5.27 -12.95 -3.23
N GLY A 25 5.77 -12.06 -2.37
CA GLY A 25 6.99 -11.29 -2.63
C GLY A 25 6.73 -9.93 -3.27
N GLU A 26 5.52 -9.64 -3.76
CA GLU A 26 5.19 -8.32 -4.31
C GLU A 26 5.02 -7.28 -3.20
N PHE A 27 5.48 -6.06 -3.47
CA PHE A 27 5.25 -4.92 -2.59
C PHE A 27 3.82 -4.42 -2.72
N ARG A 28 3.12 -4.29 -1.59
CA ARG A 28 1.71 -3.89 -1.55
C ARG A 28 1.40 -2.91 -0.43
N PHE A 29 0.35 -2.13 -0.68
CA PHE A 29 -0.24 -1.21 0.28
C PHE A 29 -1.60 -1.74 0.73
N ALA A 30 -1.92 -1.54 2.00
CA ALA A 30 -3.18 -1.95 2.60
C ALA A 30 -3.80 -0.79 3.38
N VAL A 31 -5.12 -0.66 3.26
CA VAL A 31 -5.92 0.24 4.11
C VAL A 31 -6.81 -0.63 4.99
N GLN A 32 -6.76 -0.38 6.30
CA GLN A 32 -7.69 -0.98 7.24
C GLN A 32 -9.09 -0.38 7.03
N VAL A 33 -10.10 -1.23 6.91
CA VAL A 33 -11.49 -0.82 6.76
C VAL A 33 -12.37 -1.60 7.72
N THR A 34 -13.41 -0.95 8.24
CA THR A 34 -14.44 -1.63 9.03
C THR A 34 -15.65 -1.88 8.16
N ILE A 35 -16.04 -3.14 8.01
CA ILE A 35 -17.23 -3.56 7.27
C ILE A 35 -18.20 -4.19 8.28
N HIS A 36 -19.33 -3.52 8.52
CA HIS A 36 -20.22 -3.80 9.64
C HIS A 36 -19.46 -3.72 10.98
N GLU A 37 -19.28 -4.85 11.66
CA GLU A 37 -18.57 -4.95 12.95
C GLU A 37 -17.20 -5.63 12.80
N HIS A 38 -16.76 -5.91 11.57
CA HIS A 38 -15.53 -6.62 11.29
C HIS A 38 -14.48 -5.70 10.67
N VAL A 39 -13.29 -5.71 11.25
CA VAL A 39 -12.11 -5.10 10.66
C VAL A 39 -11.61 -6.01 9.53
N SER A 40 -11.33 -5.41 8.38
CA SER A 40 -10.82 -6.05 7.18
C SER A 40 -9.77 -5.16 6.53
N TRP A 41 -9.13 -5.66 5.47
CA TRP A 41 -8.04 -4.98 4.78
C TRP A 41 -8.32 -4.91 3.28
N GLN A 42 -8.15 -3.72 2.71
CA GLN A 42 -8.19 -3.52 1.28
C GLN A 42 -6.78 -3.34 0.75
N TYR A 43 -6.35 -4.28 -0.10
CA TYR A 43 -5.02 -4.30 -0.68
C TYR A 43 -4.98 -3.66 -2.06
N ARG A 44 -3.85 -3.04 -2.39
CA ARG A 44 -3.51 -2.53 -3.73
C ARG A 44 -2.07 -2.90 -4.07
N HIS A 45 -1.77 -3.12 -5.34
CA HIS A 45 -0.38 -3.08 -5.82
C HIS A 45 0.22 -1.71 -5.48
N TRP A 46 1.53 -1.66 -5.26
CA TRP A 46 2.21 -0.39 -4.95
C TRP A 46 1.92 0.70 -6.01
N GLY A 47 2.16 0.45 -7.31
CA GLY A 47 1.79 1.36 -8.41
C GLY A 47 0.30 1.65 -8.60
N CYS A 48 -0.58 0.93 -7.90
CA CYS A 48 -2.02 1.16 -7.92
C CYS A 48 -2.50 2.11 -6.82
N VAL A 49 -1.61 2.56 -5.94
CA VAL A 49 -1.92 3.52 -4.88
C VAL A 49 -1.96 4.92 -5.48
N THR A 50 -2.97 5.70 -5.10
CA THR A 50 -3.19 7.03 -5.67
C THR A 50 -2.54 8.10 -4.80
N PRO A 51 -2.27 9.30 -5.34
CA PRO A 51 -1.79 10.44 -4.54
C PRO A 51 -2.67 10.72 -3.32
N LYS A 52 -4.00 10.59 -3.45
CA LYS A 52 -4.92 10.77 -2.31
C LYS A 52 -4.72 9.72 -1.20
N GLN A 53 -4.35 8.49 -1.53
CA GLN A 53 -4.05 7.49 -0.50
C GLN A 53 -2.75 7.81 0.23
N ILE A 54 -1.74 8.33 -0.48
CA ILE A 54 -0.49 8.79 0.12
C ILE A 54 -0.71 10.03 0.99
N GLU A 55 -1.50 11.00 0.53
CA GLU A 55 -1.89 12.17 1.32
C GLU A 55 -2.56 11.74 2.63
N ASN A 56 -3.55 10.84 2.57
CA ASN A 56 -4.22 10.33 3.77
C ASN A 56 -3.26 9.56 4.71
N LEU A 57 -2.31 8.79 4.14
CA LEU A 57 -1.27 8.13 4.94
C LEU A 57 -0.42 9.17 5.67
N ASN A 58 0.01 10.21 4.94
CA ASN A 58 0.82 11.30 5.46
C ASN A 58 0.10 12.09 6.58
N GLU A 59 -1.20 12.35 6.42
CA GLU A 59 -2.05 12.94 7.45
C GLU A 59 -2.13 12.06 8.72
N THR A 60 -2.12 10.73 8.55
CA THR A 60 -2.24 9.77 9.66
C THR A 60 -0.91 9.57 10.39
N CYS A 61 0.20 9.50 9.65
CA CYS A 61 1.53 9.28 10.22
C CYS A 61 2.27 10.58 10.58
N GLY A 62 1.79 11.74 10.12
CA GLY A 62 2.46 13.04 10.31
C GLY A 62 3.77 13.17 9.52
N GLY A 63 3.94 12.42 8.44
CA GLY A 63 5.18 12.33 7.67
C GLY A 63 6.28 11.51 8.34
N ASP A 64 5.99 10.86 9.47
CA ASP A 64 6.93 9.99 10.18
C ASP A 64 6.80 8.55 9.69
N THR A 65 7.89 7.97 9.17
CA THR A 65 7.91 6.58 8.73
C THR A 65 7.78 5.59 9.87
N ASP A 66 8.18 5.97 11.09
CA ASP A 66 8.07 5.09 12.27
C ASP A 66 6.60 4.86 12.68
N MET A 67 5.69 5.73 12.21
CA MET A 67 4.25 5.61 12.41
C MET A 67 3.54 4.83 11.29
N VAL A 68 4.27 4.42 10.24
CA VAL A 68 3.72 3.62 9.13
C VAL A 68 3.80 2.14 9.47
N ASP A 69 2.64 1.49 9.55
CA ASP A 69 2.52 0.07 9.90
C ASP A 69 3.32 -0.85 8.95
N GLY A 70 4.17 -1.70 9.54
CA GLY A 70 5.03 -2.66 8.85
C GLY A 70 6.18 -2.04 8.04
N TYR A 71 6.54 -0.77 8.29
CA TYR A 71 7.65 -0.09 7.59
C TYR A 71 9.03 -0.69 7.93
N ASP A 72 9.28 -0.98 9.20
CA ASP A 72 10.52 -1.56 9.72
C ASP A 72 10.78 -2.99 9.22
N GLU A 73 9.72 -3.71 8.86
CA GLU A 73 9.79 -5.06 8.27
C GLU A 73 10.09 -5.05 6.75
N LEU A 74 10.08 -3.89 6.10
CA LEU A 74 10.35 -3.78 4.67
C LEU A 74 11.84 -3.92 4.34
N PRO A 75 12.19 -4.53 3.18
CA PRO A 75 13.51 -4.37 2.58
C PRO A 75 13.85 -2.89 2.36
N GLU A 76 15.13 -2.55 2.41
CA GLU A 76 15.66 -1.17 2.27
C GLU A 76 15.15 -0.49 0.98
N GLU A 77 15.13 -1.20 -0.14
CA GLU A 77 14.59 -0.70 -1.41
C GLU A 77 13.13 -0.20 -1.28
N PHE A 78 12.28 -0.92 -0.55
CA PHE A 78 10.87 -0.53 -0.38
C PHE A 78 10.70 0.54 0.69
N GLN A 79 11.59 0.58 1.68
CA GLN A 79 11.63 1.67 2.65
C GLN A 79 11.92 3.01 1.96
N GLU A 80 12.83 3.04 0.99
CA GLU A 80 13.13 4.23 0.18
C GLU A 80 11.91 4.68 -0.64
N LYS A 81 11.19 3.75 -1.27
CA LYS A 81 9.95 4.06 -2.01
C LYS A 81 8.89 4.70 -1.12
N VAL A 82 8.70 4.21 0.11
CA VAL A 82 7.74 4.80 1.06
C VAL A 82 8.19 6.19 1.48
N LYS A 83 9.48 6.41 1.79
CA LYS A 83 10.01 7.75 2.11
C LYS A 83 9.75 8.73 0.97
N PHE A 84 10.10 8.34 -0.25
CA PHE A 84 9.86 9.14 -1.44
C PHE A 84 8.38 9.49 -1.60
N ALA A 85 7.50 8.51 -1.44
CA ALA A 85 6.07 8.73 -1.59
C ALA A 85 5.53 9.72 -0.55
N LEU A 86 5.94 9.60 0.72
CA LEU A 86 5.52 10.52 1.78
C LEU A 86 6.05 11.95 1.56
N GLU A 87 7.30 12.10 1.11
CA GLU A 87 7.91 13.40 0.83
C GLU A 87 7.23 14.10 -0.35
N HIS A 88 6.95 13.35 -1.42
CA HIS A 88 6.40 13.91 -2.65
C HIS A 88 4.89 13.79 -2.81
N ASN A 89 4.18 13.20 -1.85
CA ASN A 89 2.74 12.90 -1.87
C ASN A 89 2.25 12.15 -3.12
N HIS A 90 3.11 11.38 -3.79
CA HIS A 90 2.74 10.53 -4.91
C HIS A 90 3.73 9.37 -5.08
N ILE A 91 3.30 8.31 -5.75
CA ILE A 91 4.17 7.22 -6.17
C ILE A 91 4.73 7.54 -7.56
N PRO A 92 6.02 7.27 -7.84
CA PRO A 92 6.60 7.41 -9.17
C PRO A 92 5.80 6.65 -10.25
N ASP A 93 5.70 7.22 -11.46
CA ASP A 93 4.98 6.60 -12.58
C ASP A 93 5.59 5.25 -13.06
N GLU A 94 6.81 4.94 -12.62
CA GLU A 94 7.53 3.69 -12.96
C GLU A 94 7.11 2.47 -12.11
N ASP A 95 6.40 2.69 -11.00
CA ASP A 95 5.89 1.66 -10.08
C ASP A 95 4.45 1.23 -10.42
#